data_AF-A0A252DS41-F1
#
_entry.id   AF-A0A252DS41-F1
#
_cell.length_a   1.000
_cell.length_b   1.000
_cell.length_c   1.000
_cell.angle_alpha   90.00
_cell.angle_beta   90.00
_cell.angle_gamma   90.00
#
_symmetry.space_group_name_H-M   'P 1'
#
loop_
_entity.id
_entity.type
_entity.pdbx_description
1 polymer ?
#
loop_
_entity_poly.entity_id
_entity_poly.type
_entity_poly.pdbx_seq_one_letter_code
_entity_poly.pdbx_strand_id
1 'polypeptide(L)'
;MTTDTKEIKYGEREIAEGQLITFPNPRVGRRYDISITLPEFTCKCPFSGYPDFATIYISYVPDERVVELKALKLYINSYRDRYISHEESANQILDDFVAACDPLEVTVKADFTPRGNVHTVVEVRHQKLVNQ
;
A
#
# COMPACT_ATOMS: atom_id res chain seq x y z
N MET A 1 -39.15 -12.76 2.53
CA MET A 1 -37.81 -12.87 1.91
C MET A 1 -37.69 -11.76 0.89
N THR A 2 -37.13 -10.63 1.28
CA THR A 2 -36.81 -9.53 0.36
C THR A 2 -35.33 -9.60 0.10
N THR A 3 -34.95 -10.04 -1.09
CA THR A 3 -33.59 -9.91 -1.61
C THR A 3 -33.34 -8.42 -1.83
N ASP A 4 -32.84 -7.77 -0.78
CA ASP A 4 -32.43 -6.37 -0.82
C ASP A 4 -31.10 -6.30 -1.55
N THR A 5 -31.17 -6.12 -2.88
CA THR A 5 -29.98 -5.99 -3.72
C THR A 5 -29.36 -4.63 -3.40
N LYS A 6 -28.46 -4.57 -2.41
CA LYS A 6 -27.74 -3.36 -2.05
C LYS A 6 -26.95 -2.86 -3.26
N GLU A 7 -27.30 -1.67 -3.74
CA GLU A 7 -26.55 -0.98 -4.77
C GLU A 7 -25.13 -0.67 -4.24
N ILE A 8 -24.11 -1.25 -4.87
CA ILE A 8 -22.71 -1.04 -4.51
C ILE A 8 -22.30 0.39 -4.89
N LYS A 9 -21.69 1.14 -3.97
CA LYS A 9 -21.28 2.52 -4.24
C LYS A 9 -20.10 2.57 -5.20
N TYR A 10 -19.94 3.67 -5.95
CA TYR A 10 -18.89 3.78 -6.97
C TYR A 10 -17.47 3.53 -6.41
N GLY A 11 -17.17 4.08 -5.21
CA GLY A 11 -15.85 3.89 -4.60
C GLY A 11 -15.57 2.46 -4.17
N GLU A 12 -16.61 1.72 -3.74
CA GLU A 12 -16.50 0.29 -3.39
C GLU A 12 -16.18 -0.53 -4.64
N ARG A 13 -16.78 -0.19 -5.80
CA ARG A 13 -16.45 -0.82 -7.09
C ARG A 13 -15.01 -0.51 -7.51
N GLU A 14 -14.60 0.76 -7.47
CA GLU A 14 -13.24 1.17 -7.84
C GLU A 14 -12.16 0.50 -6.96
N ILE A 15 -12.44 0.31 -5.67
CA ILE A 15 -11.52 -0.40 -4.76
C ILE A 15 -11.42 -1.88 -5.12
N ALA A 16 -12.57 -2.53 -5.39
CA ALA A 16 -12.61 -3.96 -5.71
C ALA A 16 -11.88 -4.29 -7.03
N GLU A 17 -11.92 -3.37 -8.00
CA GLU A 17 -11.25 -3.49 -9.30
C GLU A 17 -9.84 -2.87 -9.31
N GLY A 18 -9.47 -2.16 -8.24
CA GLY A 18 -8.25 -1.38 -8.15
C GLY A 18 -7.00 -2.26 -8.15
N GLN A 19 -6.10 -2.01 -9.09
CA GLN A 19 -4.78 -2.62 -9.15
C GLN A 19 -3.73 -1.53 -9.26
N LEU A 20 -2.48 -1.83 -8.85
CA LEU A 20 -1.37 -0.91 -9.03
C LEU A 20 -1.12 -0.70 -10.53
N ILE A 21 -1.07 0.57 -10.93
CA ILE A 21 -0.78 1.01 -12.29
C ILE A 21 0.43 1.93 -12.22
N THR A 22 1.24 1.89 -13.27
CA THR A 22 2.43 2.73 -13.41
C THR A 22 2.43 3.49 -14.71
N PHE A 23 3.25 4.54 -14.79
CA PHE A 23 3.55 5.25 -16.02
C PHE A 23 5.07 5.42 -16.18
N PRO A 24 5.58 5.73 -17.39
CA PRO A 24 7.02 5.88 -17.63
C PRO A 24 7.65 6.96 -16.75
N ASN A 25 8.83 6.68 -16.20
CA ASN A 25 9.63 7.68 -15.49
C ASN A 25 10.01 8.82 -16.45
N PRO A 26 9.63 10.07 -16.18
CA PRO A 26 9.94 11.20 -17.07
C PRO A 26 11.42 11.57 -17.13
N ARG A 27 12.25 11.06 -16.21
CA ARG A 27 13.67 11.38 -16.04
C ARG A 27 14.50 10.12 -15.74
N VAL A 28 14.36 9.09 -16.59
CA VAL A 28 15.20 7.87 -16.53
C VAL A 28 16.68 8.24 -16.45
N GLY A 29 17.42 7.55 -15.57
CA GLY A 29 18.86 7.77 -15.33
C GLY A 29 19.20 8.89 -14.33
N ARG A 30 18.23 9.74 -13.94
CA ARG A 30 18.41 10.66 -12.81
C ARG A 30 17.80 10.05 -11.55
N ARG A 31 18.60 9.86 -10.49
CA ARG A 31 18.05 9.53 -9.17
C ARG A 31 17.31 10.72 -8.59
N TYR A 32 16.11 10.45 -8.08
CA TYR A 32 15.32 11.38 -7.27
C TYR A 32 14.39 10.58 -6.37
N ASP A 33 14.06 11.14 -5.20
CA ASP A 33 13.17 10.51 -4.24
C ASP A 33 11.72 10.94 -4.46
N ILE A 34 10.80 9.98 -4.33
CA ILE A 34 9.35 10.23 -4.25
C ILE A 34 8.88 9.76 -2.88
N SER A 35 8.28 10.68 -2.11
CA SER A 35 7.69 10.40 -0.80
C SER A 35 6.18 10.54 -0.86
N ILE A 36 5.47 9.49 -0.46
CA ILE A 36 4.01 9.40 -0.47
C ILE A 36 3.51 9.07 0.94
N THR A 37 2.49 9.79 1.39
CA THR A 37 1.81 9.56 2.67
C THR A 37 0.37 9.17 2.42
N LEU A 38 -0.05 8.04 3.00
CA LEU A 38 -1.38 7.46 2.89
C LEU A 38 -1.96 7.30 4.30
N PRO A 39 -2.63 8.34 4.84
CA PRO A 39 -3.05 8.39 6.25
C PRO A 39 -4.32 7.56 6.56
N GLU A 40 -4.96 7.00 5.55
CA GLU A 40 -6.27 6.34 5.67
C GLU A 40 -6.21 4.81 5.55
N PHE A 41 -5.04 4.20 5.79
CA PHE A 41 -4.94 2.74 5.78
C PHE A 41 -5.71 2.14 6.96
N THR A 42 -6.46 1.07 6.67
CA THR A 42 -7.10 0.25 7.68
C THR A 42 -7.22 -1.19 7.21
N CYS A 43 -7.20 -2.13 8.15
CA CYS A 43 -7.42 -3.56 7.92
C CYS A 43 -8.11 -4.19 9.14
N LYS A 44 -8.35 -5.50 9.13
CA LYS A 44 -8.88 -6.25 10.28
C LYS A 44 -7.80 -7.13 10.90
N CYS A 45 -7.72 -7.09 12.23
CA CYS A 45 -6.88 -8.01 12.98
C CYS A 45 -7.34 -9.46 12.73
N PRO A 46 -6.45 -10.40 12.36
CA PRO A 46 -6.82 -11.77 12.02
C PRO A 46 -7.38 -12.58 13.21
N PHE A 47 -7.04 -12.20 14.45
CA PHE A 47 -7.49 -12.90 15.65
C PHE A 47 -8.80 -12.35 16.22
N SER A 48 -8.91 -11.02 16.33
CA SER A 48 -10.04 -10.36 16.99
C SER A 48 -11.11 -9.84 16.02
N GLY A 49 -10.75 -9.65 14.74
CA GLY A 49 -11.59 -9.00 13.74
C GLY A 49 -11.79 -7.51 13.94
N TYR A 50 -11.17 -6.90 14.96
CA TYR A 50 -11.27 -5.46 15.15
C TYR A 50 -10.48 -4.69 14.07
N PRO A 51 -10.91 -3.46 13.74
CA PRO A 51 -10.22 -2.64 12.75
C PRO A 51 -8.91 -2.08 13.30
N ASP A 52 -7.84 -2.21 12.54
CA ASP A 52 -6.56 -1.55 12.79
C ASP A 52 -6.40 -0.38 11.81
N PHE A 53 -5.73 0.68 12.25
CA PHE A 53 -5.50 1.87 11.46
C PHE A 53 -4.01 2.19 11.44
N ALA A 54 -3.51 2.71 10.32
CA ALA A 54 -2.13 3.13 10.19
C ALA A 54 -2.00 4.32 9.22
N THR A 55 -0.91 5.06 9.35
CA THR A 55 -0.39 5.86 8.24
C THR A 55 0.67 5.05 7.52
N ILE A 56 0.48 4.83 6.22
CA ILE A 56 1.49 4.19 5.36
C ILE A 56 2.33 5.29 4.71
N TYR A 57 3.66 5.15 4.83
CA TYR A 57 4.63 5.97 4.13
C TYR A 57 5.35 5.11 3.11
N ILE A 58 5.43 5.59 1.87
CA ILE A 58 6.23 4.98 0.81
C ILE A 58 7.26 6.01 0.35
N SER A 59 8.54 5.69 0.51
CA SER A 59 9.65 6.49 0.00
C SER A 59 10.41 5.63 -0.99
N TYR A 60 10.53 6.05 -2.25
CA TYR A 60 11.18 5.25 -3.27
C TYR A 60 11.93 6.08 -4.30
N VAL A 61 12.90 5.44 -4.94
CA VAL A 61 13.64 5.95 -6.10
C VAL A 61 13.18 5.15 -7.31
N PRO A 62 12.46 5.76 -8.28
CA PRO A 62 11.98 5.05 -9.46
C PRO A 62 13.14 4.65 -10.38
N ASP A 63 12.96 3.52 -11.07
CA ASP A 63 13.79 3.12 -12.21
C ASP A 63 13.10 3.56 -13.52
N GLU A 64 12.53 2.63 -14.29
CA GLU A 64 11.84 2.94 -15.54
C GLU A 64 10.39 3.42 -15.36
N ARG A 65 9.79 3.17 -14.18
CA ARG A 65 8.37 3.35 -13.92
C ARG A 65 8.12 4.14 -12.64
N VAL A 66 7.01 4.88 -12.64
CA VAL A 66 6.49 5.65 -11.50
C VAL A 66 5.06 5.18 -11.22
N VAL A 67 4.73 5.00 -9.94
CA VAL A 67 3.38 4.58 -9.52
C VAL A 67 2.35 5.69 -9.80
N GLU A 68 1.17 5.31 -10.27
CA GLU A 68 0.03 6.22 -10.41
C GLU A 68 -0.72 6.36 -9.07
N LEU A 69 -0.99 7.61 -8.65
CA LEU A 69 -1.45 7.90 -7.29
C LEU A 69 -2.90 7.47 -7.02
N LYS A 70 -3.81 7.54 -8.00
CA LYS A 70 -5.19 7.05 -7.84
C LYS A 70 -5.19 5.53 -7.65
N ALA A 71 -4.44 4.79 -8.46
CA ALA A 71 -4.27 3.35 -8.38
C ALA A 71 -3.68 2.93 -7.03
N LEU A 72 -2.62 3.60 -6.58
CA LEU A 72 -2.02 3.35 -5.25
C LEU A 72 -3.03 3.58 -4.12
N LYS A 73 -3.80 4.67 -4.17
CA LYS A 73 -4.87 4.94 -3.18
C LYS A 73 -5.93 3.83 -3.15
N LEU A 74 -6.40 3.38 -4.32
CA LEU A 74 -7.41 2.32 -4.41
C LEU A 74 -6.87 0.98 -3.89
N TYR A 75 -5.63 0.64 -4.25
CA TYR A 75 -4.92 -0.54 -3.74
C TYR A 75 -4.82 -0.53 -2.21
N ILE A 76 -4.41 0.57 -1.61
CA ILE A 76 -4.32 0.72 -0.14
C ILE A 76 -5.70 0.60 0.51
N ASN A 77 -6.73 1.19 -0.08
CA ASN A 77 -8.10 1.10 0.43
C ASN A 77 -8.67 -0.32 0.35
N SER A 78 -8.13 -1.20 -0.51
CA SER A 78 -8.56 -2.60 -0.61
C SER A 78 -8.27 -3.41 0.67
N TYR A 79 -7.40 -2.91 1.55
CA TYR A 79 -7.07 -3.56 2.82
C TYR A 79 -8.17 -3.50 3.86
N ARG A 80 -9.15 -2.59 3.71
CA ARG A 80 -10.17 -2.27 4.71
C ARG A 80 -10.82 -3.48 5.35
N ASP A 81 -11.20 -4.45 4.54
CA ASP A 81 -11.94 -5.64 4.99
C ASP A 81 -11.07 -6.91 5.03
N ARG A 82 -9.75 -6.80 4.78
CA ARG A 82 -8.81 -7.92 4.82
C ARG A 82 -8.41 -8.25 6.25
N TYR A 83 -8.40 -9.54 6.58
CA TYR A 83 -7.84 -10.07 7.82
C TYR A 83 -6.34 -10.31 7.64
N ILE A 84 -5.50 -9.45 8.23
CA ILE A 84 -4.05 -9.42 7.97
C ILE A 84 -3.31 -8.81 9.16
N SER A 85 -2.13 -9.33 9.50
CA SER A 85 -1.32 -8.77 10.57
C SER A 85 -0.62 -7.47 10.14
N HIS A 86 -0.09 -6.74 11.12
CA HIS A 86 0.63 -5.48 10.85
C HIS A 86 1.88 -5.74 10.00
N GLU A 87 2.62 -6.77 10.35
CA GLU A 87 3.86 -7.19 9.68
C GLU A 87 3.59 -7.64 8.25
N GLU A 88 2.60 -8.49 8.07
CA GLU A 88 2.24 -9.02 6.75
C GLU A 88 1.73 -7.90 5.84
N SER A 89 0.93 -6.96 6.37
CA SER A 89 0.44 -5.84 5.56
C SER A 89 1.57 -4.98 5.00
N ALA A 90 2.62 -4.69 5.78
CA ALA A 90 3.76 -3.92 5.31
C ALA A 90 4.59 -4.68 4.26
N ASN A 91 4.83 -5.97 4.46
CA ASN A 91 5.57 -6.81 3.50
C ASN A 91 4.80 -6.98 2.18
N GLN A 92 3.50 -7.29 2.23
CA GLN A 92 2.68 -7.40 1.03
C GLN A 92 2.63 -6.08 0.25
N ILE A 93 2.52 -4.93 0.93
CA ILE A 93 2.58 -3.62 0.27
C ILE A 93 3.93 -3.42 -0.43
N LEU A 94 5.05 -3.80 0.21
CA LEU A 94 6.37 -3.73 -0.41
C LEU A 94 6.45 -4.63 -1.66
N ASP A 95 6.08 -5.90 -1.53
CA ASP A 95 6.18 -6.90 -2.60
C ASP A 95 5.37 -6.48 -3.83
N ASP A 96 4.12 -6.08 -3.64
CA ASP A 96 3.25 -5.64 -4.73
C ASP A 96 3.75 -4.33 -5.36
N PHE A 97 4.29 -3.42 -4.55
CA PHE A 97 4.89 -2.18 -5.05
C PHE A 97 6.14 -2.45 -5.91
N VAL A 98 7.01 -3.35 -5.46
CA VAL A 98 8.20 -3.79 -6.21
C VAL A 98 7.78 -4.49 -7.51
N ALA A 99 6.79 -5.40 -7.45
CA ALA A 99 6.28 -6.08 -8.63
C ALA A 99 5.69 -5.12 -9.68
N ALA A 100 5.02 -4.05 -9.23
CA ALA A 100 4.43 -3.06 -10.14
C ALA A 100 5.47 -2.09 -10.73
N CYS A 101 6.35 -1.54 -9.88
CA CYS A 101 7.20 -0.40 -10.22
C CYS A 101 8.66 -0.76 -10.52
N ASP A 102 9.15 -1.92 -10.06
CA ASP A 102 10.56 -2.32 -10.11
C ASP A 102 11.53 -1.17 -9.76
N PRO A 103 11.37 -0.54 -8.58
CA PRO A 103 12.13 0.65 -8.22
C PRO A 103 13.60 0.30 -7.93
N LEU A 104 14.49 1.29 -8.04
CA LEU A 104 15.88 1.11 -7.60
C LEU A 104 15.95 0.83 -6.10
N GLU A 105 15.18 1.59 -5.32
CA GLU A 105 15.06 1.47 -3.86
C GLU A 105 13.65 1.83 -3.44
N VAL A 106 13.11 1.13 -2.44
CA VAL A 106 11.85 1.51 -1.79
C VAL A 106 11.88 1.14 -0.31
N THR A 107 11.33 2.03 0.51
CA THR A 107 11.01 1.79 1.93
C THR A 107 9.52 1.96 2.11
N VAL A 108 8.88 0.97 2.74
CA VAL A 108 7.49 1.05 3.22
C VAL A 108 7.54 1.08 4.74
N LYS A 109 6.97 2.14 5.34
CA LYS A 109 6.78 2.25 6.78
C LYS A 109 5.28 2.27 7.07
N ALA A 110 4.81 1.31 7.86
CA ALA A 110 3.45 1.26 8.39
C ALA A 110 3.47 1.69 9.87
N ASP A 111 2.92 2.86 10.15
CA ASP A 111 2.85 3.45 11.49
C ASP A 111 1.43 3.27 12.06
N PHE A 112 1.22 2.20 12.84
CA PHE A 112 -0.09 1.81 13.33
C PHE A 112 -0.53 2.65 14.54
N THR A 113 -1.83 2.93 14.65
CA THR A 113 -2.39 3.54 15.85
C THR A 113 -2.30 2.59 17.04
N PRO A 114 -2.08 3.08 18.29
CA PRO A 114 -1.93 2.21 19.44
C PRO A 114 -3.13 1.28 19.72
N ARG A 115 -2.85 0.04 20.12
CA ARG A 115 -3.82 -0.93 20.66
C ARG A 115 -3.39 -1.45 22.01
N GLY A 116 -4.29 -1.41 23.00
CA GLY A 116 -3.98 -1.89 24.35
C GLY A 116 -2.76 -1.21 24.97
N ASN A 117 -2.57 0.09 24.68
CA ASN A 117 -1.39 0.90 25.02
C ASN A 117 -0.06 0.49 24.34
N VAL A 118 -0.10 -0.35 23.30
CA VAL A 118 1.08 -0.71 22.51
C VAL A 118 1.02 0.00 21.16
N HIS A 119 2.10 0.70 20.82
CA HIS A 119 2.32 1.34 19.52
C HIS A 119 3.31 0.50 18.71
N THR A 120 3.02 0.31 17.42
CA THR A 120 3.82 -0.54 16.55
C THR A 120 4.11 0.18 15.23
N VAL A 121 5.38 0.14 14.84
CA VAL A 121 5.84 0.58 13.53
C VAL A 121 6.53 -0.59 12.85
N VAL A 122 6.10 -0.90 11.64
CA VAL A 122 6.75 -1.90 10.78
C VAL A 122 7.41 -1.17 9.62
N GLU A 123 8.69 -1.45 9.38
CA GLU A 123 9.44 -0.83 8.29
C GLU A 123 10.19 -1.89 7.50
N VAL A 124 9.94 -1.94 6.20
CA VAL A 124 10.51 -2.92 5.26
C VAL A 124 11.12 -2.21 4.06
N ARG A 125 12.16 -2.82 3.47
CA ARG A 125 12.98 -2.18 2.44
C ARG A 125 13.31 -3.15 1.33
N HIS A 126 13.37 -2.63 0.12
CA HIS A 126 13.89 -3.30 -1.07
C HIS A 126 14.95 -2.42 -1.73
N GLN A 127 16.01 -3.04 -2.23
CA GLN A 127 17.02 -2.41 -3.06
C GLN A 127 17.33 -3.34 -4.23
N LYS A 128 17.20 -2.83 -5.45
CA LYS A 128 17.50 -3.55 -6.68
C LYS A 128 19.00 -3.80 -6.75
N LEU A 129 19.39 -5.05 -6.93
CA LEU A 129 20.79 -5.42 -7.13
C LEU A 129 21.19 -5.00 -8.55
N VAL A 130 21.93 -3.89 -8.66
CA VAL A 130 22.56 -3.49 -9.91
C VAL A 130 23.85 -4.30 -10.03
N ASN A 131 23.82 -5.37 -10.81
CA ASN A 131 25.05 -6.08 -11.18
C ASN A 131 25.93 -5.10 -11.98
N GLN A 132 27.16 -4.89 -11.50
CA GLN A 132 28.20 -4.13 -12.20
C GLN A 132 28.63 -4.82 -13.49
#